data_AF-A0A439RHE2-F1
#
_entry.id   AF-A0A439RHE2-F1
#
_cell.length_a   1.000
_cell.length_b   1.000
_cell.length_c   1.000
_cell.angle_alpha   90.00
_cell.angle_beta   90.00
_cell.angle_gamma   90.00
#
_symmetry.space_group_name_H-M   'P 1'
#
loop_
_entity.id
_entity.type
_entity.pdbx_description
1 polymer ?
#
loop_
_entity_poly.entity_id
_entity_poly.type
_entity_poly.pdbx_seq_one_letter_code
_entity_poly.pdbx_strand_id
1 'polypeptide(L)'
;MTVKHQGVCGVVTAPDGHVVATHSDFERQGYGGFSLKEAQTIRVREGLKRAFLRAFLFQGLTSKTSGYFCDQFWENAAEHGYRMETFPIGYEVAA
;
A
#
# COMPACT_ATOMS: atom_id res chain seq x y z
N MET A 1 24.90 7.97 -8.56
CA MET A 1 24.79 7.13 -7.35
C MET A 1 23.68 6.12 -7.58
N THR A 2 23.96 4.83 -7.42
CA THR A 2 22.97 3.77 -7.67
C THR A 2 22.28 3.43 -6.36
N VAL A 3 20.96 3.66 -6.27
CA VAL A 3 20.16 3.28 -5.10
C VAL A 3 19.75 1.81 -5.24
N LYS A 4 20.14 0.97 -4.29
CA LYS A 4 19.75 -0.44 -4.30
C LYS A 4 18.39 -0.62 -3.62
N HIS A 5 17.40 -0.99 -4.43
CA HIS A 5 16.02 -1.23 -4.00
C HIS A 5 15.88 -2.29 -2.91
N GLN A 6 15.25 -1.94 -1.79
CA GLN A 6 15.01 -2.83 -0.65
C GLN A 6 13.53 -3.21 -0.50
N GLY A 7 12.64 -2.23 -0.63
CA GLY A 7 11.22 -2.41 -0.35
C GLY A 7 10.38 -1.28 -0.90
N VAL A 8 9.10 -1.33 -0.61
CA VAL A 8 8.15 -0.26 -0.90
C VAL A 8 7.38 0.04 0.37
N CYS A 9 7.21 1.31 0.67
CA CYS A 9 6.27 1.78 1.70
C CYS A 9 5.15 2.55 1.02
N GLY A 10 4.04 2.71 1.71
CA GLY A 10 3.00 3.61 1.27
C GLY A 10 2.10 4.07 2.39
N VAL A 11 1.33 5.09 2.05
CA VAL A 11 0.44 5.82 2.96
C VAL A 11 -0.88 6.08 2.27
N VAL A 12 -1.95 6.12 3.06
CA VAL A 12 -3.22 6.72 2.67
C VAL A 12 -3.42 7.99 3.49
N THR A 13 -3.73 9.08 2.81
CA THR A 13 -3.95 10.41 3.38
C THR A 13 -5.40 10.81 3.18
N ALA A 14 -6.02 11.36 4.23
CA ALA A 14 -7.36 11.92 4.18
C ALA A 14 -7.40 13.28 3.46
N PRO A 15 -8.58 13.79 3.06
CA PRO A 15 -8.69 15.06 2.33
C PRO A 15 -8.12 16.28 3.07
N ASP A 16 -8.05 16.23 4.40
CA ASP A 16 -7.47 17.25 5.28
C ASP A 16 -5.95 17.08 5.50
N GLY A 17 -5.33 16.07 4.88
CA GLY A 17 -3.88 15.86 4.89
C GLY A 17 -3.34 14.95 5.98
N HIS A 18 -4.16 14.40 6.89
CA HIS A 18 -3.64 13.45 7.89
C HIS A 18 -3.52 12.02 7.33
N VAL A 19 -2.53 11.28 7.82
CA VAL A 19 -2.33 9.88 7.43
C VAL A 19 -3.30 8.98 8.19
N VAL A 20 -4.10 8.19 7.46
CA VAL A 20 -5.11 7.28 8.02
C VAL A 20 -4.72 5.81 7.92
N ALA A 21 -3.81 5.46 7.02
CA ALA A 21 -3.31 4.10 6.89
C ALA A 21 -1.88 4.09 6.38
N THR A 22 -1.11 3.09 6.81
CA THR A 22 0.25 2.85 6.34
C THR A 22 0.44 1.37 6.08
N HIS A 23 1.32 1.04 5.13
CA HIS A 23 1.75 -0.33 4.88
C HIS A 23 3.12 -0.34 4.23
N SER A 24 3.84 -1.45 4.36
CA SER A 24 5.17 -1.62 3.81
C SER A 24 5.42 -3.07 3.44
N ASP A 25 6.19 -3.27 2.38
CA ASP A 25 6.61 -4.58 1.93
C ASP A 25 8.10 -4.62 1.57
N PHE A 26 8.80 -5.57 2.17
CA PHE A 26 10.24 -5.83 1.97
C PHE A 26 10.51 -7.26 1.52
N GLU A 27 9.45 -8.03 1.24
CA GLU A 27 9.54 -9.40 0.79
C GLU A 27 10.33 -9.50 -0.51
N ARG A 28 11.26 -10.47 -0.58
CA ARG A 28 12.15 -10.67 -1.74
C ARG A 28 11.59 -11.57 -2.83
N GLN A 29 10.35 -11.98 -2.65
CA GLN A 29 9.59 -12.80 -3.59
C GLN A 29 8.66 -11.94 -4.44
N GLY A 30 8.50 -12.34 -5.69
CA GLY A 30 7.65 -11.65 -6.67
C GLY A 30 6.59 -12.56 -7.25
N TYR A 31 5.65 -11.96 -7.96
CA TYR A 31 4.77 -12.69 -8.86
C TYR A 31 5.53 -12.94 -10.17
N GLY A 32 5.36 -14.11 -10.78
CA GLY A 32 5.96 -14.40 -12.08
C GLY A 32 5.58 -13.33 -13.11
N GLY A 33 6.56 -12.82 -13.86
CA GLY A 33 6.35 -11.76 -14.86
C GLY A 33 6.41 -10.32 -14.34
N PHE A 34 6.56 -10.10 -13.03
CA PHE A 34 6.74 -8.77 -12.44
C PHE A 34 8.16 -8.59 -11.90
N SER A 35 8.70 -7.38 -11.99
CA SER A 35 9.91 -7.03 -11.24
C SER A 35 9.63 -7.07 -9.74
N LEU A 36 10.70 -7.20 -8.93
CA LEU A 36 10.57 -7.19 -7.48
C LEU A 36 9.86 -5.93 -6.98
N LYS A 37 10.20 -4.75 -7.52
CA LYS A 37 9.59 -3.48 -7.14
C LYS A 37 8.09 -3.45 -7.47
N GLU A 38 7.69 -3.96 -8.63
CA GLU A 38 6.28 -4.03 -9.01
C GLU A 38 5.50 -4.97 -8.10
N ALA A 39 6.03 -6.17 -7.82
CA ALA A 39 5.39 -7.12 -6.92
C ALA A 39 5.20 -6.55 -5.51
N GLN A 40 6.22 -5.87 -4.98
CA GLN A 40 6.13 -5.20 -3.68
C GLN A 40 5.13 -4.03 -3.72
N THR A 41 5.11 -3.25 -4.80
CA THR A 41 4.14 -2.13 -4.95
C THR A 41 2.70 -2.65 -4.97
N ILE A 42 2.43 -3.76 -5.65
CA ILE A 42 1.12 -4.41 -5.67
C ILE A 42 0.71 -4.81 -4.25
N ARG A 43 1.58 -5.52 -3.53
CA ARG A 43 1.31 -5.94 -2.15
C ARG A 43 1.10 -4.75 -1.20
N VAL A 44 1.89 -3.68 -1.35
CA VAL A 44 1.72 -2.45 -0.57
C VAL A 44 0.33 -1.85 -0.81
N ARG A 45 -0.09 -1.70 -2.07
CA ARG A 45 -1.42 -1.17 -2.41
C ARG A 45 -2.54 -2.00 -1.81
N GLU A 46 -2.47 -3.33 -1.94
CA GLU A 46 -3.47 -4.23 -1.37
C GLU A 46 -3.53 -4.15 0.16
N GLY A 47 -2.38 -4.13 0.82
CA GLY A 47 -2.33 -3.98 2.27
C GLY A 47 -2.79 -2.61 2.75
N LEU A 48 -2.55 -1.54 1.97
CA LEU A 48 -3.08 -0.19 2.25
C LEU A 48 -4.60 -0.16 2.20
N LYS A 49 -5.24 -0.72 1.17
CA LYS A 49 -6.70 -0.80 1.08
C LYS A 49 -7.30 -1.51 2.30
N ARG A 50 -6.67 -2.61 2.74
CA ARG A 50 -7.09 -3.35 3.95
C ARG A 50 -6.81 -2.59 5.24
N ALA A 51 -5.70 -1.87 5.33
CA ALA A 51 -5.38 -1.03 6.49
C ALA A 51 -6.35 0.16 6.59
N PHE A 52 -6.64 0.80 5.46
CA PHE A 52 -7.62 1.86 5.32
C PHE A 52 -9.02 1.37 5.74
N LEU A 53 -9.47 0.24 5.22
CA LEU A 53 -10.76 -0.34 5.62
C LEU A 53 -10.86 -0.56 7.14
N ARG A 54 -9.79 -1.05 7.76
CA ARG A 54 -9.71 -1.27 9.22
C ARG A 54 -9.71 0.01 10.04
N ALA A 55 -9.37 1.15 9.46
CA ALA A 55 -9.46 2.44 10.14
C ALA A 55 -10.93 2.90 10.31
N PHE A 56 -11.85 2.43 9.45
CA PHE A 56 -13.25 2.86 9.45
C PHE A 56 -14.23 1.78 9.90
N LEU A 57 -13.88 0.49 9.74
CA LEU A 57 -14.74 -0.63 10.12
C LEU A 57 -14.15 -1.41 11.29
N PHE A 58 -15.04 -1.93 12.15
CA PHE A 58 -14.65 -2.82 13.24
C PHE A 58 -13.91 -4.05 12.72
N GLN A 59 -12.81 -4.42 13.39
CA GLN A 59 -11.90 -5.48 12.97
C GLN A 59 -12.62 -6.82 12.66
N GLY A 60 -13.64 -7.19 13.45
CA GLY A 60 -14.42 -8.40 13.24
C GLY A 60 -15.10 -8.46 11.86
N LEU A 61 -15.58 -7.31 11.36
CA LEU A 61 -16.21 -7.19 10.04
C LEU A 61 -15.18 -7.25 8.90
N THR A 62 -13.94 -6.82 9.16
CA THR A 62 -12.88 -6.77 8.13
C THR A 62 -12.15 -8.10 7.90
N SER A 63 -12.27 -9.04 8.85
CA SER A 63 -11.49 -10.30 8.86
C SER A 63 -11.80 -11.25 7.70
N LYS A 64 -12.99 -11.16 7.12
CA LYS A 64 -13.47 -12.00 6.01
C LYS A 64 -13.73 -11.20 4.74
N THR A 65 -13.24 -9.96 4.68
CA THR A 65 -13.48 -9.08 3.54
C THR A 65 -12.65 -9.48 2.33
N SER A 66 -13.32 -9.59 1.19
CA SER A 66 -12.69 -9.90 -0.09
C SER A 66 -11.82 -8.73 -0.59
N GLY A 67 -10.86 -9.04 -1.48
CA GLY A 67 -10.09 -8.00 -2.17
C GLY A 67 -10.99 -7.05 -2.95
N TYR A 68 -11.95 -7.60 -3.70
CA TYR A 68 -12.93 -6.82 -4.46
C TYR A 68 -13.67 -5.76 -3.63
N PHE A 69 -14.11 -6.11 -2.41
CA PHE A 69 -14.76 -5.12 -1.55
C PHE A 69 -13.79 -4.03 -1.09
N CYS A 70 -12.53 -4.38 -0.81
CA CYS A 70 -11.49 -3.40 -0.48
C CYS A 70 -11.24 -2.45 -1.66
N ASP A 71 -11.32 -2.94 -2.90
CA ASP A 71 -11.18 -2.14 -4.12
C ASP A 71 -12.35 -1.16 -4.26
N GLN A 72 -13.59 -1.64 -4.19
CA GLN A 72 -14.78 -0.80 -4.27
C GLN A 72 -14.82 0.26 -3.15
N PHE A 73 -14.43 -0.12 -1.92
CA PHE A 73 -14.34 0.83 -0.81
C PHE A 73 -13.27 1.89 -1.06
N TRP A 74 -12.13 1.49 -1.63
CA TRP A 74 -11.07 2.41 -2.01
C TRP A 74 -11.47 3.35 -3.15
N GLU A 75 -12.13 2.85 -4.19
CA GLU A 75 -12.64 3.68 -5.30
C GLU A 75 -13.54 4.79 -4.79
N ASN A 76 -14.49 4.45 -3.92
CA ASN A 76 -15.35 5.43 -3.26
C ASN A 76 -14.54 6.44 -2.42
N ALA A 77 -13.53 5.98 -1.66
CA ALA A 77 -12.68 6.89 -0.88
C ALA A 77 -11.88 7.86 -1.78
N ALA A 78 -11.34 7.37 -2.89
CA ALA A 78 -10.60 8.18 -3.85
C ALA A 78 -11.49 9.28 -4.46
N GLU A 79 -12.75 8.97 -4.77
CA GLU A 79 -13.75 9.97 -5.21
C GLU A 79 -14.03 11.05 -4.16
N HIS A 80 -13.87 10.73 -2.87
CA HIS A 80 -14.06 11.64 -1.75
C HIS A 80 -12.75 12.33 -1.30
N GLY A 81 -11.69 12.27 -2.11
CA GLY A 81 -10.46 13.05 -1.91
C GLY A 81 -9.37 12.35 -1.09
N TYR A 82 -9.55 11.08 -0.72
CA TYR A 82 -8.47 10.30 -0.13
C TYR A 82 -7.39 10.01 -1.18
N ARG A 83 -6.13 9.97 -0.75
CA ARG A 83 -4.97 9.75 -1.64
C ARG A 83 -4.13 8.59 -1.17
N MET A 84 -3.68 7.75 -2.10
CA MET A 84 -2.75 6.66 -1.82
C MET A 84 -1.44 6.91 -2.55
N GLU A 85 -0.35 6.91 -1.79
CA GLU A 85 1.00 7.12 -2.31
C GLU A 85 1.89 5.96 -1.92
N THR A 86 2.72 5.52 -2.85
CA THR A 86 3.72 4.47 -2.62
C THR A 86 5.08 4.99 -3.02
N PHE A 87 6.09 4.74 -2.19
CA PHE A 87 7.46 5.19 -2.42
C PHE A 87 8.45 4.05 -2.18
N PRO A 88 9.43 3.86 -3.09
CA PRO A 88 10.45 2.84 -2.92
C PRO A 88 11.41 3.21 -1.80
N ILE A 89 11.85 2.20 -1.05
CA ILE A 89 12.88 2.29 -0.02
C ILE A 89 14.14 1.62 -0.53
N GLY A 90 15.28 2.30 -0.37
CA GLY A 90 16.58 1.82 -0.81
C GLY A 90 17.70 2.45 0.01
N TYR A 91 18.92 1.96 -0.19
CA TYR A 91 20.13 2.62 0.31
C TYR A 91 21.02 3.04 -0.86
N GLU A 92 21.76 4.12 -0.63
CA GLU A 92 22.87 4.52 -1.49
C GLU A 92 23.96 3.45 -1.40
N VAL A 93 24.42 2.97 -2.56
CA VAL A 93 25.60 2.11 -2.61
C VAL A 93 26.81 3.02 -2.76
N ALA A 94 27.66 3.08 -1.73
CA ALA A 94 28.98 3.69 -1.85
C ALA A 94 29.80 2.89 -2.88
N ALA A 95 30.40 3.61 -3.84
CA ALA A 95 31.20 3.02 -4.91
C ALA A 95 32.49 2.40 -4.37
#